data_AF-A0A0L8H365-F1
#
_entry.id   AF-A0A0L8H365-F1
#
_cell.length_a   1.000
_cell.length_b   1.000
_cell.length_c   1.000
_cell.angle_alpha   90.00
_cell.angle_beta   90.00
_cell.angle_gamma   90.00
#
_symmetry.space_group_name_H-M   'P 1'
#
loop_
_entity.id
_entity.type
_entity.pdbx_description
1 polymer ?
#
loop_
_entity_poly.entity_id
_entity_poly.type
_entity_poly.pdbx_seq_one_letter_code
_entity_poly.pdbx_strand_id
1 'polypeptide(L)' 'MNNQLLLTVLSFSTGAVALVTLALAVATDSWLYTEEAIDYVLENVTIVYVVRTHSGLWRVCTINA' A
#
# COMPACT_ATOMS: atom_id res chain seq x y z
N MET A 1 6.40 -19.28 -39.21
CA MET A 1 7.12 -19.42 -37.93
C MET A 1 6.41 -18.54 -36.89
N ASN A 2 6.21 -19.01 -35.65
CA ASN A 2 6.15 -18.20 -34.41
C ASN A 2 4.86 -18.02 -33.57
N ASN A 3 3.76 -18.76 -33.75
CA ASN A 3 2.67 -18.68 -32.75
C ASN A 3 3.12 -19.19 -31.37
N GLN A 4 3.93 -20.26 -31.32
CA GLN A 4 4.43 -20.79 -30.05
C GLN A 4 5.38 -19.82 -29.34
N LEU A 5 6.31 -19.20 -30.08
CA LEU A 5 7.24 -18.22 -29.52
C LEU A 5 6.51 -16.98 -28.99
N LEU A 6 5.46 -16.52 -29.68
CA LEU A 6 4.62 -15.41 -29.24
C LEU A 6 3.93 -15.70 -27.90
N LEU A 7 3.30 -16.88 -27.76
CA LEU A 7 2.64 -17.26 -26.50
C LEU A 7 3.62 -17.41 -25.34
N THR A 8 4.81 -17.97 -25.59
CA THR A 8 5.84 -18.12 -24.56
C THR A 8 6.33 -16.76 -24.05
N VAL A 9 6.58 -15.82 -24.97
CA VAL A 9 7.02 -14.46 -24.60
C VAL A 9 5.93 -13.73 -23.80
N LEU A 10 4.67 -13.77 -24.26
CA LEU A 10 3.56 -13.11 -23.56
C LEU A 10 3.33 -13.71 -22.16
N SER A 11 3.35 -15.04 -22.05
CA SER A 11 3.17 -15.71 -20.75
C SER A 11 4.31 -15.37 -19.79
N PHE A 12 5.55 -15.36 -20.28
CA PHE A 12 6.72 -15.05 -19.47
C PHE A 12 6.74 -13.59 -19.04
N SER A 13 6.47 -12.64 -19.94
CA SER A 13 6.44 -11.22 -19.61
C SER A 13 5.35 -10.91 -18.60
N THR A 14 4.16 -11.50 -18.77
CA THR A 14 3.04 -11.30 -17.85
C THR A 14 3.35 -11.90 -16.48
N GLY A 15 3.95 -13.10 -16.44
CA GLY A 15 4.40 -13.72 -15.19
C GLY A 15 5.48 -12.90 -14.47
N ALA A 16 6.47 -12.39 -15.21
CA ALA A 16 7.52 -11.55 -14.65
C ALA A 16 6.96 -10.25 -14.06
N VAL A 17 6.07 -9.57 -14.79
CA VAL A 17 5.41 -8.35 -14.30
C VAL A 17 4.57 -8.66 -13.06
N ALA A 18 3.80 -9.75 -13.07
CA ALA A 18 3.00 -10.15 -11.92
C ALA A 18 3.86 -10.37 -10.66
N LEU A 19 4.99 -11.08 -10.78
CA LEU A 19 5.92 -11.30 -9.66
C LEU A 19 6.50 -9.99 -9.12
N VAL A 20 6.90 -9.07 -9.99
CA VAL A 20 7.44 -7.76 -9.58
C VAL A 20 6.37 -6.92 -8.89
N THR A 21 5.16 -6.85 -9.45
CA THR A 21 4.06 -6.09 -8.84
C THR A 21 3.63 -6.68 -7.50
N LEU A 22 3.67 -8.01 -7.36
CA LEU A 22 3.37 -8.68 -6.10
C LEU A 22 4.44 -8.38 -5.04
N ALA A 23 5.73 -8.43 -5.42
CA ALA A 23 6.82 -8.08 -4.52
C ALA A 23 6.72 -6.62 -4.06
N LEU A 24 6.39 -5.69 -4.97
CA LEU A 24 6.13 -4.29 -4.64
C LEU A 24 4.96 -4.17 -3.67
N ALA A 25 3.83 -4.81 -3.94
CA ALA A 25 2.65 -4.75 -3.08
C ALA A 25 2.93 -5.28 -1.65
N VAL A 26 3.78 -6.29 -1.50
CA VAL A 26 4.19 -6.82 -0.18
C VAL A 26 5.20 -5.91 0.52
N ALA A 27 6.06 -5.21 -0.24
CA ALA A 27 7.09 -4.34 0.32
C ALA A 27 6.61 -2.93 0.63
N THR A 28 5.63 -2.40 -0.11
CA THR A 28 5.11 -1.05 0.07
C THR A 28 3.91 -1.06 1.00
N ASP A 29 4.04 -0.38 2.13
CA ASP A 29 2.96 -0.17 3.08
C ASP A 29 2.06 1.01 2.63
N SER A 30 1.41 0.90 1.47
CA SER A 30 0.58 1.97 0.90
C SER A 30 -0.72 1.50 0.26
N TRP A 31 -1.19 0.29 0.62
CA TRP A 31 -2.45 -0.28 0.13
C TRP A 31 -3.71 0.52 0.53
N LEU A 32 -3.66 1.21 1.66
CA LEU A 32 -4.82 1.79 2.33
C LEU A 32 -4.40 3.11 2.97
N TYR A 33 -5.11 4.16 2.60
CA TYR A 33 -5.01 5.47 3.20
C TYR A 33 -6.20 5.66 4.14
N THR A 34 -5.94 5.99 5.40
CA THR A 34 -6.97 6.30 6.38
C THR A 34 -6.73 7.67 6.99
N GLU A 35 -7.81 8.41 7.21
CA GLU A 35 -7.79 9.65 7.99
C GLU A 35 -8.73 9.45 9.17
N GLU A 36 -8.21 9.55 10.39
CA GLU A 36 -8.96 9.37 11.62
C GLU A 36 -8.79 10.60 12.51
N ALA A 37 -9.89 11.15 13.01
CA ALA A 37 -9.87 12.21 14.00
C ALA A 37 -9.84 11.58 15.40
N ILE A 38 -8.79 11.87 16.17
CA ILE A 38 -8.61 11.34 17.52
C ILE A 38 -8.84 12.49 18.51
N ASP A 39 -9.86 12.32 19.36
CA ASP A 39 -10.16 13.24 20.44
C ASP A 39 -9.28 12.91 21.65
N TYR A 40 -8.26 13.74 21.89
CA TYR A 40 -7.45 13.64 23.09
C TYR A 40 -7.99 14.59 24.17
N VAL A 41 -8.41 14.01 25.30
CA VAL A 41 -8.84 14.77 26.48
C VAL A 41 -7.63 14.87 27.41
N LEU A 42 -6.95 16.02 27.39
CA LEU A 42 -5.89 16.34 28.35
C LEU A 42 -6.47 17.36 29.34
N GLU A 43 -6.57 16.97 30.62
CA GLU A 43 -7.01 17.77 31.77
C GLU A 43 -7.76 19.07 31.41
N ASN A 44 -9.05 18.93 31.05
CA ASN A 44 -10.01 20.02 30.81
C ASN A 44 -9.93 20.76 29.46
N VAL A 45 -9.10 20.31 28.53
CA VAL A 45 -9.09 20.78 27.13
C VAL A 45 -9.28 19.59 26.18
N THR A 46 -10.29 19.67 25.32
CA THR A 46 -10.50 18.73 24.21
C THR A 46 -9.73 19.23 22.99
N ILE A 47 -8.72 18.48 22.56
CA ILE A 47 -7.97 18.78 21.34
C ILE A 47 -8.27 17.70 20.31
N VAL A 48 -8.78 18.12 19.15
CA VAL A 48 -9.10 17.23 18.03
C VAL A 48 -7.89 17.21 17.09
N TYR A 49 -7.24 16.05 16.98
CA TYR A 49 -6.13 15.85 16.04
C TYR A 49 -6.58 14.97 14.88
N VAL A 50 -6.31 15.41 13.64
CA VAL A 50 -6.58 14.61 12.45
C VAL A 50 -5.31 13.86 12.08
N VAL A 51 -5.31 12.55 12.32
CA VAL A 51 -4.18 11.68 12.03
C VAL A 51 -4.40 11.02 10.67
N ARG A 52 -3.40 11.13 9.80
CA ARG A 52 -3.40 10.50 8.47
C ARG A 52 -2.43 9.35 8.44
N THR A 53 -2.88 8.17 8.04
CA THR A 53 -2.02 6.98 8.00
C THR A 53 -2.07 6.27 6.66
N HIS A 54 -0.91 5.80 6.22
CA HIS A 54 -0.80 4.73 5.23
C HIS A 54 -0.60 3.43 5.98
N SER A 55 -1.54 2.51 5.83
CA SER A 55 -1.34 1.15 6.33
C SER A 55 -0.60 0.33 5.29
N GLY A 56 -0.07 -0.82 5.69
CA GLY A 56 0.49 -1.84 4.83
C GLY A 56 0.30 -3.23 5.40
N LEU A 57 0.94 -4.23 4.79
CA LEU A 57 0.93 -5.59 5.34
C LEU A 57 1.74 -5.68 6.63
N TRP A 58 2.85 -4.93 6.71
CA TRP A 58 3.82 -5.08 7.80
C TRP A 58 3.81 -3.89 8.75
N ARG A 59 3.57 -2.69 8.24
CA ARG A 59 3.68 -1.45 9.03
C ARG A 59 2.52 -0.51 8.72
N VAL A 60 2.25 0.37 9.68
CA VAL A 60 1.37 1.53 9.51
C VAL A 60 2.23 2.77 9.71
N CYS A 61 2.21 3.68 8.74
CA CYS A 61 2.99 4.89 8.70
C CYS A 61 2.06 6.10 8.90
N THR A 62 2.26 6.85 9.98
CA THR A 62 1.60 8.14 10.19
C THR A 62 2.31 9.21 9.38
N ILE A 63 1.55 9.92 8.55
CA ILE A 63 2.08 10.87 7.57
C ILE A 63 2.03 12.27 8.18
N ASN A 64 0.90 12.59 8.82
CA ASN A 64 0.64 13.87 9.46
C ASN A 64 -0.01 13.58 10.82
N ALA A 65 0.60 14.06 11.90
CA ALA A 65 0.06 14.10 13.26
C ALA A 65 -0.02 15.57 13.71
#